data_AF-A0A8B6FUA2-F1
#
_entry.id   AF-A0A8B6FUA2-F1
#
_cell.length_a   1.000
_cell.length_b   1.000
_cell.length_c   1.000
_cell.angle_alpha   90.00
_cell.angle_beta   90.00
_cell.angle_gamma   90.00
#
_symmetry.space_group_name_H-M   'P 1'
#
loop_
_entity.id
_entity.type
_entity.pdbx_description
1 polymer ?
#
loop_
_entity_poly.entity_id
_entity_poly.type
_entity_poly.pdbx_seq_one_letter_code
_entity_poly.pdbx_strand_id
1 'polypeptide(L)'
;MTNRYLHQLSQCKRLRDMEIKTSERMFRRQLQPNKAHKFIYCGIEKAGSTFWRRLLQHVQLGTVQTPYRIRPELANSYYVDLSKSTLLEVLGLLKSFTKFIFVRNPFTRLLSGFIDKLYSPNPYYWNKIGIPATRLARETTHTCGHDVSFKEFVEYIIHSNNNPQSKRDVHFIPAHQLCLPCYIQYDFIGKIESFEKDAWFVLGKLNLTQYIPVLQNFKNQAVFDALYDVSHTFVEFRKEASKCLSFEESLKRTWRKLQFRGIIADEINLPFSYKEAENITEEKLLSTFIKANKQSQKFDLRSQKPKHLMYAYSTISLQTLEKLVEVFMIDFKIFDYNIYPAFIFQNTNISTRT
;
A
#
# COMPACT_ATOMS: atom_id res chain seq x y z
N MET A 1 5.38 -3.44 21.15
CA MET A 1 5.37 -4.58 20.19
C MET A 1 5.07 -5.90 20.87
N THR A 2 5.60 -6.20 22.06
CA THR A 2 5.36 -7.45 22.80
C THR A 2 3.89 -7.85 22.91
N ASN A 3 2.99 -6.91 23.24
CA ASN A 3 1.55 -7.20 23.33
C ASN A 3 0.93 -7.62 21.99
N ARG A 4 1.41 -7.07 20.86
CA ARG A 4 0.90 -7.42 19.52
C ARG A 4 1.29 -8.85 19.15
N TYR A 5 2.49 -9.27 19.51
CA TYR A 5 2.97 -10.64 19.31
C TYR A 5 2.14 -11.65 20.12
N LEU A 6 1.94 -11.39 21.42
CA LEU A 6 1.15 -12.27 22.28
C LEU A 6 -0.31 -12.38 21.81
N HIS A 7 -0.92 -11.26 21.41
CA HIS A 7 -2.24 -11.25 20.80
C HIS A 7 -2.30 -12.10 19.53
N GLN A 8 -1.36 -11.87 18.61
CA GLN A 8 -1.29 -12.59 17.34
C GLN A 8 -1.15 -14.11 17.55
N LEU A 9 -0.28 -14.56 18.46
CA LEU A 9 -0.18 -15.98 18.84
C LEU A 9 -1.50 -16.54 19.38
N SER A 10 -2.18 -15.79 20.26
CA SER A 10 -3.48 -16.21 20.80
C SER A 10 -4.52 -16.37 19.70
N GLN A 11 -4.58 -15.43 18.74
CA GLN A 11 -5.53 -15.52 17.63
C GLN A 11 -5.17 -16.67 16.69
N CYS A 12 -3.90 -16.84 16.33
CA CYS A 12 -3.46 -17.92 15.45
C CYS A 12 -3.73 -19.31 16.04
N LYS A 13 -3.64 -19.49 17.37
CA LYS A 13 -4.04 -20.75 18.03
C LYS A 13 -5.51 -21.10 17.79
N ARG A 14 -6.40 -20.09 17.74
CA ARG A 14 -7.83 -20.25 17.48
C ARG A 14 -8.16 -20.46 16.00
N LEU A 15 -7.20 -20.24 15.11
CA LEU A 15 -7.35 -20.32 13.66
C LEU A 15 -6.58 -21.52 13.05
N ARG A 16 -6.06 -22.44 13.88
CA ARG A 16 -5.17 -23.54 13.44
C ARG A 16 -5.79 -24.49 12.42
N ASP A 17 -7.12 -24.59 12.39
CA ASP A 17 -7.85 -25.49 11.48
C ASP A 17 -8.30 -24.80 10.18
N MET A 18 -7.95 -23.52 9.97
CA MET A 18 -8.30 -22.82 8.73
C MET A 18 -7.27 -23.08 7.64
N GLU A 19 -7.74 -23.56 6.49
CA GLU A 19 -6.92 -23.71 5.28
C GLU A 19 -6.45 -22.32 4.78
N ILE A 20 -5.13 -22.09 4.77
CA ILE A 20 -4.56 -20.85 4.22
C ILE A 20 -4.23 -21.05 2.74
N LYS A 21 -4.98 -20.36 1.87
CA LYS A 21 -4.76 -20.32 0.43
C LYS A 21 -3.53 -19.47 0.05
N THR A 22 -2.35 -20.04 0.21
CA THR A 22 -1.06 -19.41 -0.14
C THR A 22 -0.21 -20.31 -1.04
N SER A 23 0.39 -19.71 -2.07
CA SER A 23 1.45 -20.36 -2.82
C SER A 23 2.79 -20.23 -2.08
N GLU A 24 3.49 -21.35 -1.88
CA GLU A 24 4.85 -21.38 -1.32
C GLU A 24 5.79 -20.40 -2.04
N ARG A 25 5.73 -20.38 -3.37
CA ARG A 25 6.49 -19.45 -4.21
C ARG A 25 6.17 -17.99 -3.87
N MET A 26 4.89 -17.66 -3.67
CA MET A 26 4.46 -16.30 -3.33
C MET A 26 4.97 -15.87 -1.96
N PHE A 27 4.87 -16.74 -0.95
CA PHE A 27 5.39 -16.48 0.39
C PHE A 27 6.90 -16.22 0.37
N ARG A 28 7.67 -17.09 -0.30
CA ARG A 28 9.14 -16.92 -0.42
C ARG A 28 9.53 -15.61 -1.11
N ARG A 29 8.73 -15.15 -2.08
CA ARG A 29 8.91 -13.83 -2.75
C ARG A 29 8.63 -12.62 -1.86
N GLN A 30 8.11 -12.79 -0.64
CA GLN A 30 7.95 -11.67 0.29
C GLN A 30 9.11 -11.55 1.27
N LEU A 31 9.85 -12.65 1.49
CA LEU A 31 10.95 -12.71 2.44
C LEU A 31 12.21 -12.06 1.86
N GLN A 32 12.75 -11.10 2.60
CA GLN A 32 13.96 -10.35 2.29
C GLN A 32 15.00 -10.61 3.39
N PRO A 33 15.87 -11.61 3.21
CA PRO A 33 16.91 -11.90 4.19
C PRO A 33 18.07 -10.91 4.06
N ASN A 34 18.59 -10.46 5.19
CA ASN A 34 19.91 -9.86 5.30
C ASN A 34 20.82 -10.81 6.09
N LYS A 35 21.73 -11.49 5.38
CA LYS A 35 22.61 -12.50 5.98
C LYS A 35 23.65 -11.90 6.92
N ALA A 36 24.16 -10.70 6.60
CA ALA A 36 25.18 -10.03 7.41
C ALA A 36 24.66 -9.65 8.80
N HIS A 37 23.41 -9.17 8.87
CA HIS A 37 22.78 -8.73 10.12
C HIS A 37 21.79 -9.77 10.69
N LYS A 38 21.71 -10.96 10.08
CA LYS A 38 20.85 -12.09 10.48
C LYS A 38 19.40 -11.71 10.77
N PHE A 39 18.76 -10.99 9.84
CA PHE A 39 17.32 -10.71 9.92
C PHE A 39 16.57 -11.02 8.61
N ILE A 40 15.26 -11.16 8.70
CA ILE A 40 14.34 -11.31 7.57
C ILE A 40 13.23 -10.28 7.70
N TYR A 41 13.05 -9.47 6.67
CA TYR A 41 11.88 -8.63 6.50
C TYR A 41 10.87 -9.34 5.59
N CYS A 42 9.62 -9.54 6.03
CA CYS A 42 8.55 -9.94 5.12
C CYS A 42 7.77 -8.70 4.64
N GLY A 43 7.89 -8.40 3.35
CA GLY A 43 7.38 -7.17 2.76
C GLY A 43 5.92 -7.27 2.33
N ILE A 44 5.03 -6.58 3.04
CA ILE A 44 3.62 -6.45 2.62
C ILE A 44 3.44 -5.17 1.82
N GLU A 45 2.91 -5.30 0.60
CA GLU A 45 2.66 -4.14 -0.24
C GLU A 45 1.63 -3.19 0.36
N LYS A 46 1.84 -1.89 0.10
CA LYS A 46 1.06 -0.77 0.69
C LYS A 46 1.10 -0.72 2.23
N ALA A 47 2.01 -1.45 2.87
CA ALA A 47 2.33 -1.40 4.29
C ALA A 47 3.78 -0.93 4.57
N GLY A 48 4.29 -0.01 3.74
CA GLY A 48 5.63 0.58 3.90
C GLY A 48 6.77 -0.24 3.28
N SER A 49 6.45 -1.24 2.46
CA SER A 49 7.40 -2.10 1.74
C SER A 49 8.48 -1.32 0.98
N THR A 50 8.09 -0.31 0.19
CA THR A 50 9.04 0.52 -0.57
C THR A 50 10.01 1.28 0.33
N PHE A 51 9.56 1.77 1.49
CA PHE A 51 10.46 2.41 2.45
C PHE A 51 11.49 1.39 2.98
N TRP A 52 11.01 0.26 3.49
CA TRP A 52 11.88 -0.76 4.09
C TRP A 52 12.87 -1.31 3.08
N ARG A 53 12.41 -1.67 1.88
CA ARG A 53 13.28 -2.14 0.80
C ARG A 53 14.42 -1.17 0.51
N ARG A 54 14.14 0.12 0.37
CA ARG A 54 15.18 1.16 0.15
C ARG A 54 16.12 1.31 1.34
N LEU A 55 15.60 1.32 2.57
CA LEU A 55 16.44 1.40 3.77
C LEU A 55 17.34 0.16 3.91
N LEU A 56 16.80 -1.02 3.64
CA LEU A 56 17.54 -2.27 3.74
C LEU A 56 18.61 -2.43 2.67
N GLN A 57 18.48 -1.75 1.52
CA GLN A 57 19.58 -1.62 0.56
C GLN A 57 20.76 -0.84 1.15
N HIS A 58 20.48 0.28 1.81
CA HIS A 58 21.51 1.06 2.51
C HIS A 58 22.19 0.24 3.61
N VAL A 59 21.42 -0.54 4.38
CA VAL A 59 21.93 -1.51 5.37
C VAL A 59 22.83 -2.56 4.73
N GLN A 60 22.42 -3.13 3.59
CA GLN A 60 23.21 -4.13 2.85
C GLN A 60 24.54 -3.55 2.33
N LEU A 61 24.53 -2.29 1.91
CA LEU A 61 25.71 -1.58 1.40
C LEU A 61 26.57 -0.96 2.50
N GLY A 62 26.13 -0.98 3.76
CA GLY A 62 26.82 -0.32 4.87
C GLY A 62 26.83 1.22 4.75
N THR A 63 25.87 1.81 4.04
CA THR A 63 25.80 3.26 3.82
C THR A 63 24.70 3.88 4.69
N VAL A 64 25.00 4.93 5.45
CA VAL A 64 23.98 5.63 6.26
C VAL A 64 23.41 6.79 5.45
N GLN A 65 22.37 6.50 4.66
CA GLN A 65 21.70 7.51 3.83
C GLN A 65 20.18 7.38 3.93
N THR A 66 19.49 8.45 3.52
CA THR A 66 18.03 8.43 3.46
C THR A 66 17.52 7.45 2.39
N PRO A 67 16.52 6.61 2.71
CA PRO A 67 15.96 5.67 1.72
C PRO A 67 15.40 6.40 0.50
N TYR A 68 15.04 7.68 0.62
CA TYR A 68 14.52 8.48 -0.48
C TYR A 68 15.57 8.89 -1.52
N ARG A 69 16.87 8.59 -1.31
CA ARG A 69 17.89 8.68 -2.37
C ARG A 69 17.77 7.58 -3.41
N ILE A 70 17.18 6.45 -3.05
CA ILE A 70 16.91 5.36 -3.97
C ILE A 70 15.53 5.58 -4.57
N ARG A 71 15.43 5.60 -5.90
CA ARG A 71 14.14 5.75 -6.57
C ARG A 71 13.25 4.53 -6.32
N PRO A 72 11.91 4.67 -6.22
CA PRO A 72 11.00 3.56 -5.95
C PRO A 72 11.15 2.36 -6.88
N GLU A 73 11.48 2.58 -8.16
CA GLU A 73 11.65 1.53 -9.19
C GLU A 73 12.88 0.66 -8.89
N LEU A 74 13.89 1.25 -8.25
CA LEU A 74 15.13 0.58 -7.82
C LEU A 74 15.00 -0.06 -6.44
N ALA A 75 13.84 0.02 -5.79
CA ALA A 75 13.64 -0.56 -4.45
C ALA A 75 13.90 -2.08 -4.40
N ASN A 76 13.85 -2.78 -5.53
CA ASN A 76 14.10 -4.22 -5.61
C ASN A 76 15.52 -4.59 -6.11
N SER A 77 16.43 -3.63 -6.35
CA SER A 77 17.72 -3.91 -6.99
C SER A 77 18.65 -4.84 -6.20
N TYR A 78 18.55 -4.87 -4.87
CA TYR A 78 19.29 -5.82 -4.00
C TYR A 78 18.36 -6.87 -3.37
N TYR A 79 17.18 -7.09 -3.97
CA TYR A 79 16.22 -8.06 -3.50
C TYR A 79 16.74 -9.49 -3.75
N VAL A 80 16.92 -10.27 -2.68
CA VAL A 80 17.25 -11.70 -2.80
C VAL A 80 15.95 -12.47 -3.04
N ASP A 81 15.78 -12.99 -4.27
CA ASP A 81 14.61 -13.80 -4.62
C ASP A 81 14.72 -15.22 -4.07
N LEU A 82 14.18 -15.43 -2.86
CA LEU A 82 14.08 -16.75 -2.23
C LEU A 82 13.08 -17.69 -2.90
N SER A 83 12.35 -17.26 -3.94
CA SER A 83 11.39 -18.13 -4.64
C SER A 83 12.04 -19.24 -5.45
N LYS A 84 13.36 -19.13 -5.68
CA LYS A 84 14.18 -20.16 -6.30
C LYS A 84 14.98 -21.00 -5.28
N SER A 85 14.96 -20.62 -4.01
CA SER A 85 15.63 -21.36 -2.93
C SER A 85 14.84 -22.59 -2.52
N THR A 86 15.55 -23.60 -2.00
CA THR A 86 14.95 -24.83 -1.47
C THR A 86 14.18 -24.56 -0.17
N LEU A 87 13.23 -25.43 0.17
CA LEU A 87 12.48 -25.32 1.42
C LEU A 87 13.40 -25.38 2.64
N LEU A 88 14.38 -26.29 2.64
CA LEU A 88 15.33 -26.46 3.74
C LEU A 88 16.15 -25.20 3.99
N GLU A 89 16.64 -24.53 2.94
CA GLU A 89 17.37 -23.26 3.08
C GLU A 89 16.49 -22.18 3.72
N VAL A 90 15.26 -22.03 3.23
CA VAL A 90 14.32 -21.02 3.74
C VAL A 90 13.97 -21.29 5.20
N LEU A 91 13.71 -22.55 5.57
CA LEU A 91 13.45 -22.95 6.95
C LEU A 91 14.67 -22.73 7.85
N GLY A 92 15.88 -22.98 7.36
CA GLY A 92 17.13 -22.69 8.06
C GLY A 92 17.28 -21.20 8.39
N LEU A 93 16.98 -20.32 7.42
CA LEU A 93 16.96 -18.87 7.64
C LEU A 93 15.88 -18.47 8.65
N LEU A 94 14.65 -18.95 8.49
CA LEU A 94 13.53 -18.63 9.40
C LEU A 94 13.81 -19.06 10.85
N LYS A 95 14.51 -20.18 11.06
CA LYS A 95 14.89 -20.67 12.39
C LYS A 95 15.97 -19.82 13.05
N SER A 96 16.90 -19.26 12.26
CA SER A 96 18.13 -18.64 12.79
C SER A 96 18.14 -17.11 12.77
N PHE A 97 17.28 -16.46 11.99
CA PHE A 97 17.32 -15.01 11.77
C PHE A 97 16.21 -14.30 12.54
N THR A 98 16.42 -13.05 12.96
CA THR A 98 15.35 -12.21 13.54
C THR A 98 14.35 -11.81 12.45
N LYS A 99 13.04 -11.95 12.67
CA LYS A 99 12.00 -11.76 11.66
C LYS A 99 11.10 -10.58 12.01
N PHE A 100 10.84 -9.70 11.06
CA PHE A 100 9.87 -8.62 11.27
C PHE A 100 8.96 -8.39 10.07
N ILE A 101 7.76 -7.90 10.37
CA ILE A 101 6.72 -7.49 9.40
C ILE A 101 6.17 -6.13 9.75
N PHE A 102 5.77 -5.39 8.71
CA PHE A 102 4.95 -4.20 8.84
C PHE A 102 3.60 -4.45 8.17
N VAL A 103 2.53 -4.19 8.91
CA VAL A 103 1.14 -4.38 8.47
C VAL A 103 0.40 -3.05 8.46
N ARG A 104 -0.79 -3.05 7.87
CA ARG A 104 -1.66 -1.88 7.79
C ARG A 104 -3.11 -2.33 7.88
N ASN A 105 -3.99 -1.50 8.44
CA ASN A 105 -5.42 -1.77 8.48
C ASN A 105 -5.94 -2.12 7.07
N PRO A 106 -6.65 -3.25 6.87
CA PRO A 106 -7.09 -3.71 5.56
C PRO A 106 -7.85 -2.67 4.74
N PHE A 107 -8.78 -1.91 5.34
CA PHE A 107 -9.55 -0.87 4.64
C PHE A 107 -8.64 0.24 4.12
N THR A 108 -7.76 0.78 4.98
CA THR A 108 -6.83 1.83 4.55
C THR A 108 -5.80 1.33 3.53
N ARG A 109 -5.43 0.05 3.60
CA ARG A 109 -4.49 -0.59 2.68
C ARG A 109 -5.09 -0.73 1.28
N LEU A 110 -6.34 -1.19 1.19
CA LEU A 110 -7.08 -1.31 -0.07
C LEU A 110 -7.28 0.03 -0.75
N LEU A 111 -7.78 1.05 -0.04
CA LEU A 111 -7.95 2.38 -0.62
C LEU A 111 -6.60 2.96 -1.07
N SER A 112 -5.54 2.78 -0.28
CA SER A 112 -4.20 3.21 -0.67
C SER A 112 -3.68 2.52 -1.93
N GLY A 113 -4.03 1.25 -2.15
CA GLY A 113 -3.67 0.52 -3.36
C GLY A 113 -4.53 0.94 -4.55
N PHE A 114 -5.84 1.09 -4.37
CA PHE A 114 -6.75 1.60 -5.41
C PHE A 114 -6.31 2.97 -5.93
N ILE A 115 -6.05 3.91 -5.02
CA ILE A 115 -5.66 5.27 -5.40
C ILE A 115 -4.34 5.26 -6.17
N ASP A 116 -3.38 4.48 -5.69
CA ASP A 116 -2.04 4.41 -6.29
C ASP A 116 -2.01 3.68 -7.63
N LYS A 117 -2.82 2.63 -7.79
CA LYS A 117 -2.75 1.72 -8.94
C LYS A 117 -3.83 1.96 -9.99
N LEU A 118 -5.05 2.34 -9.60
CA LEU A 118 -6.18 2.45 -10.53
C LEU A 118 -6.72 3.86 -10.70
N TYR A 119 -6.81 4.63 -9.62
CA TYR A 119 -7.26 6.02 -9.73
C TYR A 119 -6.21 6.89 -10.43
N SER A 120 -4.93 6.73 -10.05
CA SER A 120 -3.80 7.43 -10.69
C SER A 120 -3.65 6.99 -12.15
N PRO A 121 -3.19 7.87 -13.06
CA PRO A 121 -2.84 7.51 -14.43
C PRO A 121 -1.83 6.36 -14.48
N ASN A 122 -2.32 5.14 -14.72
CA ASN A 122 -1.49 3.94 -14.69
C ASN A 122 -2.04 2.84 -15.63
N PRO A 123 -1.70 2.93 -16.94
CA PRO A 123 -2.20 2.00 -17.95
C PRO A 123 -1.92 0.53 -17.66
N TYR A 124 -0.80 0.21 -16.99
CA TYR A 124 -0.48 -1.17 -16.62
C TYR A 124 -1.55 -1.77 -15.69
N TYR A 125 -1.92 -1.06 -14.64
CA TYR A 125 -2.90 -1.57 -13.67
C TYR A 125 -4.34 -1.42 -14.17
N TRP A 126 -4.64 -0.44 -15.02
CA TRP A 126 -5.93 -0.41 -15.72
C TRP A 126 -6.12 -1.65 -16.57
N ASN A 127 -5.12 -2.07 -17.34
CA ASN A 127 -5.19 -3.31 -18.10
C ASN A 127 -5.29 -4.55 -17.20
N LYS A 128 -4.44 -4.59 -16.16
CA LYS A 128 -4.32 -5.76 -15.29
C LYS A 128 -5.52 -6.00 -14.39
N ILE A 129 -6.15 -4.93 -13.90
CA ILE A 129 -7.19 -4.98 -12.85
C ILE A 129 -8.41 -4.15 -13.24
N GLY A 130 -8.23 -2.95 -13.79
CA GLY A 130 -9.34 -2.07 -14.17
C GLY A 130 -10.30 -2.73 -15.16
N ILE A 131 -9.79 -3.27 -16.27
CA ILE A 131 -10.59 -3.98 -17.29
C ILE A 131 -11.35 -5.18 -16.70
N PRO A 132 -10.71 -6.15 -16.01
CA PRO A 132 -11.46 -7.28 -15.48
C PRO A 132 -12.43 -6.87 -14.37
N ALA A 133 -12.14 -5.81 -13.60
CA ALA A 133 -13.05 -5.30 -12.58
C ALA A 133 -14.31 -4.66 -13.18
N THR A 134 -14.17 -3.82 -14.20
CA THR A 134 -15.34 -3.20 -14.86
C THR A 134 -16.20 -4.24 -15.59
N ARG A 135 -15.57 -5.20 -16.28
CA ARG A 135 -16.28 -6.30 -16.95
C ARG A 135 -17.01 -7.24 -16.00
N LEU A 136 -16.51 -7.40 -14.78
CA LEU A 136 -17.18 -8.19 -13.75
C LEU A 136 -18.44 -7.48 -13.26
N ALA A 137 -18.38 -6.16 -13.12
CA ALA A 137 -19.45 -5.38 -12.47
C ALA A 137 -20.54 -4.89 -13.44
N ARG A 138 -20.21 -4.70 -14.72
CA ARG A 138 -21.14 -4.20 -15.73
C ARG A 138 -20.75 -4.58 -17.16
N GLU A 139 -21.74 -4.58 -18.05
CA GLU A 139 -21.48 -4.59 -19.48
C GLU A 139 -20.82 -3.28 -19.90
N THR A 140 -19.66 -3.37 -20.56
CA THR A 140 -18.90 -2.19 -20.99
C THR A 140 -18.15 -2.46 -22.28
N THR A 141 -18.18 -1.49 -23.19
CA THR A 141 -17.37 -1.47 -24.41
C THR A 141 -16.01 -0.79 -24.18
N HIS A 142 -15.79 -0.19 -23.01
CA HIS A 142 -14.54 0.50 -22.69
C HIS A 142 -13.39 -0.51 -22.59
N THR A 143 -12.35 -0.28 -23.36
CA THR A 143 -11.19 -1.18 -23.45
C THR A 143 -10.07 -0.83 -22.50
N CYS A 144 -10.11 0.35 -21.88
CA CYS A 144 -9.01 0.86 -21.07
C CYS A 144 -9.09 0.49 -19.59
N GLY A 145 -10.29 0.38 -19.00
CA GLY A 145 -10.47 0.12 -17.56
C GLY A 145 -10.02 1.24 -16.61
N HIS A 146 -9.76 2.44 -17.13
CA HIS A 146 -9.34 3.62 -16.35
C HIS A 146 -10.48 4.23 -15.53
N ASP A 147 -11.72 3.87 -15.86
CA ASP A 147 -12.98 4.35 -15.30
C ASP A 147 -13.52 3.43 -14.20
N VAL A 148 -12.73 2.43 -13.77
CA VAL A 148 -13.07 1.57 -12.63
C VAL A 148 -13.28 2.40 -11.36
N SER A 149 -14.46 2.26 -10.78
CA SER A 149 -14.81 2.87 -9.51
C SER A 149 -14.22 2.08 -8.32
N PHE A 150 -14.19 2.71 -7.14
CA PHE A 150 -13.73 2.02 -5.93
C PHE A 150 -14.65 0.85 -5.55
N LYS A 151 -15.96 0.98 -5.79
CA LYS A 151 -16.95 -0.08 -5.57
C LYS A 151 -16.67 -1.30 -6.46
N GLU A 152 -16.56 -1.11 -7.77
CA GLU A 152 -16.28 -2.19 -8.73
C GLU A 152 -14.93 -2.86 -8.43
N PHE A 153 -13.93 -2.06 -8.04
CA PHE A 153 -12.64 -2.59 -7.57
C PHE A 153 -12.80 -3.48 -6.33
N VAL A 154 -13.57 -3.08 -5.32
CA VAL A 154 -13.81 -3.90 -4.13
C VAL A 154 -14.54 -5.20 -4.46
N GLU A 155 -15.56 -5.15 -5.33
CA GLU A 155 -16.26 -6.33 -5.83
C GLU A 155 -15.30 -7.29 -6.54
N TYR A 156 -14.38 -6.76 -7.35
CA TYR A 156 -13.31 -7.53 -7.98
C TYR A 156 -12.34 -8.15 -6.96
N ILE A 157 -11.96 -7.44 -5.90
CA ILE A 157 -11.10 -8.01 -4.84
C ILE A 157 -11.80 -9.16 -4.12
N ILE A 158 -13.10 -9.04 -3.84
CA ILE A 158 -13.89 -10.12 -3.25
C ILE A 158 -13.93 -11.32 -4.19
N HIS A 159 -14.31 -11.11 -5.45
CA HIS A 159 -14.38 -12.16 -6.46
C HIS A 159 -13.04 -12.89 -6.62
N SER A 160 -11.96 -12.14 -6.82
CA SER A 160 -10.64 -12.71 -7.09
C SER A 160 -10.04 -13.46 -5.90
N ASN A 161 -10.38 -13.11 -4.65
CA ASN A 161 -9.95 -13.87 -3.47
C ASN A 161 -10.78 -15.13 -3.23
N ASN A 162 -12.04 -15.15 -3.69
CA ASN A 162 -12.92 -16.31 -3.54
C ASN A 162 -12.79 -17.31 -4.69
N ASN A 163 -12.23 -16.90 -5.83
CA ASN A 163 -12.04 -17.74 -7.01
C ASN A 163 -10.57 -18.22 -7.15
N PRO A 164 -10.26 -19.53 -6.96
CA PRO A 164 -8.90 -20.06 -7.05
C PRO A 164 -8.21 -19.85 -8.41
N GLN A 165 -8.98 -19.70 -9.49
CA GLN A 165 -8.44 -19.50 -10.84
C GLN A 165 -8.05 -18.05 -11.12
N SER A 166 -8.43 -17.11 -10.23
CA SER A 166 -8.12 -15.70 -10.42
C SER A 166 -6.65 -15.40 -10.16
N LYS A 167 -6.01 -14.67 -11.09
CA LYS A 167 -4.68 -14.11 -10.88
C LYS A 167 -4.78 -12.93 -9.93
N ARG A 168 -4.38 -13.13 -8.67
CA ARG A 168 -4.39 -12.10 -7.63
C ARG A 168 -3.13 -11.26 -7.66
N ASP A 169 -3.27 -9.95 -7.44
CA ASP A 169 -2.15 -9.02 -7.34
C ASP A 169 -1.70 -8.85 -5.88
N VAL A 170 -0.38 -8.91 -5.66
CA VAL A 170 0.25 -8.82 -4.33
C VAL A 170 -0.13 -7.58 -3.52
N HIS A 171 -0.55 -6.48 -4.16
CA HIS A 171 -1.02 -5.27 -3.48
C HIS A 171 -2.34 -5.48 -2.74
N PHE A 172 -3.13 -6.48 -3.15
CA PHE A 172 -4.51 -6.68 -2.69
C PHE A 172 -4.75 -8.06 -2.04
N ILE A 173 -3.74 -8.91 -1.94
CA ILE A 173 -3.81 -10.21 -1.25
C ILE A 173 -3.68 -10.00 0.27
N PRO A 174 -4.54 -10.58 1.12
CA PRO A 174 -4.43 -10.46 2.58
C PRO A 174 -3.01 -10.72 3.12
N ALA A 175 -2.60 -9.90 4.10
CA ALA A 175 -1.26 -9.96 4.69
C ALA A 175 -0.93 -11.34 5.28
N HIS A 176 -1.90 -12.00 5.89
CA HIS A 176 -1.71 -13.33 6.46
C HIS A 176 -1.34 -14.37 5.40
N GLN A 177 -1.78 -14.19 4.15
CA GLN A 177 -1.45 -15.09 3.04
C GLN A 177 -0.07 -14.78 2.45
N LEU A 178 0.32 -13.51 2.43
CA LEU A 178 1.62 -13.07 1.93
C LEU A 178 2.78 -13.49 2.85
N CYS A 179 2.58 -13.38 4.16
CA CYS A 179 3.67 -13.53 5.14
C CYS A 179 3.48 -14.68 6.14
N LEU A 180 2.37 -15.42 6.08
CA LEU A 180 2.10 -16.60 6.91
C LEU A 180 2.38 -16.43 8.43
N PRO A 181 1.92 -15.33 9.06
CA PRO A 181 2.22 -15.00 10.46
C PRO A 181 1.75 -16.07 11.47
N CYS A 182 0.76 -16.90 11.14
CA CYS A 182 0.36 -18.00 12.02
C CYS A 182 1.28 -19.24 11.97
N TYR A 183 2.09 -19.36 10.92
CA TYR A 183 3.09 -20.44 10.77
C TYR A 183 4.51 -19.96 11.02
N ILE A 184 4.76 -18.64 10.86
CA ILE A 184 6.05 -18.01 11.06
C ILE A 184 6.01 -17.16 12.33
N GLN A 185 6.90 -17.48 13.27
CA GLN A 185 7.08 -16.69 14.48
C GLN A 185 7.82 -15.38 14.15
N TYR A 186 7.09 -14.30 13.93
CA TYR A 186 7.70 -12.97 13.78
C TYR A 186 8.11 -12.40 15.14
N ASP A 187 9.36 -11.95 15.24
CA ASP A 187 9.88 -11.31 16.46
C ASP A 187 9.29 -9.91 16.64
N PHE A 188 9.04 -9.19 15.54
CA PHE A 188 8.47 -7.84 15.56
C PHE A 188 7.34 -7.63 14.55
N ILE A 189 6.24 -7.04 15.02
CA ILE A 189 5.08 -6.65 14.20
C ILE A 189 4.86 -5.14 14.32
N GLY A 190 5.31 -4.41 13.30
CA GLY A 190 5.07 -2.98 13.12
C GLY A 190 3.74 -2.69 12.42
N LYS A 191 3.17 -1.51 12.67
CA LYS A 191 1.96 -1.02 12.03
C LYS A 191 2.25 0.30 11.32
N ILE A 192 1.63 0.53 10.15
CA ILE A 192 1.73 1.83 9.46
C ILE A 192 1.17 2.98 10.31
N GLU A 193 0.14 2.69 11.10
CA GLU A 193 -0.51 3.65 11.99
C GLU A 193 0.44 4.16 13.09
N SER A 194 1.47 3.39 13.45
CA SER A 194 2.53 3.75 14.41
C SER A 194 3.93 3.64 13.80
N PHE A 195 4.05 3.91 12.50
CA PHE A 195 5.23 3.56 11.68
C PHE A 195 6.56 4.04 12.27
N GLU A 196 6.66 5.33 12.62
CA GLU A 196 7.89 5.95 13.12
C GLU A 196 8.41 5.27 14.39
N LYS A 197 7.55 5.18 15.41
CA LYS A 197 7.85 4.52 16.69
C LYS A 197 8.23 3.06 16.48
N ASP A 198 7.50 2.37 15.60
CA ASP A 198 7.73 0.96 15.34
C ASP A 198 9.04 0.72 14.57
N ALA A 199 9.37 1.56 13.59
CA ALA A 199 10.61 1.50 12.84
C ALA A 199 11.83 1.78 13.73
N TRP A 200 11.74 2.77 14.62
CA TRP A 200 12.79 3.06 15.62
C TRP A 200 13.06 1.84 16.51
N PHE A 201 11.98 1.23 17.02
CA PHE A 201 12.10 0.05 17.87
C PHE A 201 12.76 -1.13 17.13
N VAL A 202 12.34 -1.41 15.90
CA VAL A 202 12.91 -2.51 15.09
C VAL A 202 14.39 -2.24 14.81
N LEU A 203 14.77 -1.05 14.36
CA LEU A 203 16.18 -0.72 14.11
C LEU A 203 17.04 -0.86 15.37
N GLY A 204 16.54 -0.41 16.52
CA GLY A 204 17.24 -0.60 17.80
C GLY A 204 17.45 -2.07 18.16
N LYS A 205 16.43 -2.93 17.94
CA LYS A 205 16.52 -4.37 18.22
C LYS A 205 17.39 -5.14 17.23
N LEU A 206 17.58 -4.62 16.02
CA LEU A 206 18.48 -5.18 15.02
C LEU A 206 19.92 -4.67 15.15
N ASN A 207 20.25 -3.89 16.18
CA ASN A 207 21.54 -3.20 16.33
C ASN A 207 21.89 -2.30 15.13
N LEU A 208 20.87 -1.64 14.56
CA LEU A 208 20.96 -0.71 13.43
C LEU A 208 20.68 0.73 13.86
N THR A 209 21.12 1.12 15.06
CA THR A 209 20.83 2.43 15.66
C THR A 209 21.40 3.60 14.85
N GLN A 210 22.48 3.39 14.09
CA GLN A 210 23.04 4.37 13.16
C GLN A 210 22.08 4.79 12.04
N TYR A 211 21.02 4.02 11.78
CA TYR A 211 19.97 4.36 10.81
C TYR A 211 18.78 5.10 11.42
N ILE A 212 18.72 5.27 12.75
CA ILE A 212 17.64 6.02 13.42
C ILE A 212 17.65 7.51 13.03
N PRO A 213 18.79 8.21 12.91
CA PRO A 213 18.81 9.62 12.50
C PRO A 213 18.15 9.86 11.13
N VAL A 214 18.26 8.90 10.21
CA VAL A 214 17.59 8.93 8.90
C VAL A 214 16.06 9.00 9.05
N LEU A 215 15.52 8.48 10.14
CA LEU A 215 14.10 8.53 10.45
C LEU A 215 13.67 9.85 11.11
N GLN A 216 14.55 10.74 11.57
CA GLN A 216 14.13 11.96 12.27
C GLN A 216 13.41 12.96 11.34
N ASN A 217 13.85 13.08 10.08
CA ASN A 217 13.24 13.97 9.08
C ASN A 217 12.36 13.22 8.05
N PHE A 218 12.00 11.96 8.34
CA PHE A 218 11.37 11.11 7.34
C PHE A 218 10.02 11.61 6.86
N LYS A 219 9.25 12.36 7.67
CA LYS A 219 7.93 12.89 7.27
C LYS A 219 8.09 13.90 6.13
N ASN A 220 9.00 14.86 6.29
CA ASN A 220 9.26 15.89 5.28
C ASN A 220 9.85 15.27 4.02
N GLN A 221 10.78 14.32 4.18
CA GLN A 221 11.35 13.61 3.04
C GLN A 221 10.34 12.70 2.34
N ALA A 222 9.42 12.04 3.06
CA ALA A 222 8.33 11.25 2.50
C ALA A 222 7.36 12.11 1.69
N VAL A 223 7.10 13.34 2.14
CA VAL A 223 6.29 14.32 1.41
C VAL A 223 7.00 14.70 0.12
N PHE A 224 8.29 15.05 0.17
CA PHE A 224 9.04 15.39 -1.03
C PHE A 224 9.14 14.22 -2.01
N ASP A 225 9.48 13.02 -1.54
CA ASP A 225 9.51 11.77 -2.32
C ASP A 225 8.17 11.53 -3.02
N ALA A 226 7.05 11.76 -2.31
CA ALA A 226 5.72 11.64 -2.89
C ALA A 226 5.41 12.71 -3.95
N LEU A 227 5.83 13.96 -3.76
CA LEU A 227 5.63 15.03 -4.75
C LEU A 227 6.47 14.75 -6.01
N TYR A 228 7.71 14.29 -5.83
CA TYR A 228 8.60 13.89 -6.92
C TYR A 228 8.03 12.68 -7.68
N ASP A 229 7.72 11.58 -6.98
CA ASP A 229 7.16 10.36 -7.55
C ASP A 229 5.91 10.62 -8.40
N VAL A 230 4.99 11.44 -7.88
CA VAL A 230 3.76 11.79 -8.59
C VAL A 230 4.02 12.68 -9.80
N SER A 231 5.00 13.58 -9.72
CA SER A 231 5.39 14.41 -10.87
C SER A 231 6.06 13.59 -11.96
N HIS A 232 6.98 12.70 -11.55
CA HIS A 232 7.72 11.81 -12.44
C HIS A 232 6.79 10.85 -13.18
N THR A 233 5.97 10.10 -12.43
CA THR A 233 5.04 9.11 -13.01
C THR A 233 3.99 9.75 -13.93
N PHE A 234 3.56 10.98 -13.66
CA PHE A 234 2.68 11.72 -14.57
C PHE A 234 3.33 11.98 -15.93
N VAL A 235 4.60 12.39 -15.94
CA VAL A 235 5.35 12.65 -17.18
C VAL A 235 5.70 11.33 -17.87
N GLU A 236 6.14 10.34 -17.12
CA GLU A 236 6.52 9.01 -17.61
C GLU A 236 5.36 8.32 -18.34
N PHE A 237 4.18 8.27 -17.73
CA PHE A 237 3.02 7.56 -18.30
C PHE A 237 2.13 8.44 -19.17
N ARG A 238 2.51 9.69 -19.41
CA ARG A 238 1.72 10.67 -20.18
C ARG A 238 1.24 10.13 -21.52
N LYS A 239 2.15 9.54 -22.30
CA LYS A 239 1.89 9.08 -23.67
C LYS A 239 1.01 7.84 -23.69
N GLU A 240 1.21 6.92 -22.76
CA GLU A 240 0.42 5.70 -22.66
C GLU A 240 -0.96 5.99 -22.07
N ALA A 241 -1.05 6.88 -21.07
CA ALA A 241 -2.30 7.27 -20.44
C ALA A 241 -3.19 8.08 -21.38
N SER A 242 -2.62 8.89 -22.29
CA SER A 242 -3.39 9.69 -23.26
C SER A 242 -4.21 8.85 -24.24
N LYS A 243 -3.93 7.55 -24.37
CA LYS A 243 -4.76 6.60 -25.14
C LYS A 243 -6.11 6.32 -24.49
N CYS A 244 -6.26 6.65 -23.21
CA CYS A 244 -7.40 6.26 -22.38
C CYS A 244 -8.04 7.45 -21.65
N LEU A 245 -7.24 8.45 -21.25
CA LEU A 245 -7.68 9.62 -20.50
C LEU A 245 -7.17 10.88 -21.19
N SER A 246 -7.96 11.96 -21.14
CA SER A 246 -7.44 13.28 -21.50
C SER A 246 -6.31 13.68 -20.55
N PHE A 247 -5.41 14.53 -21.04
CA PHE A 247 -4.33 15.10 -20.23
C PHE A 247 -4.86 15.85 -19.00
N GLU A 248 -5.94 16.61 -19.21
CA GLU A 248 -6.66 17.31 -18.17
C GLU A 248 -7.10 16.37 -17.05
N GLU A 249 -7.79 15.28 -17.40
CA GLU A 249 -8.29 14.32 -16.41
C GLU A 249 -7.14 13.59 -15.72
N SER A 250 -6.07 13.28 -16.47
CA SER A 250 -4.85 12.69 -15.91
C SER A 250 -4.20 13.60 -14.87
N LEU A 251 -4.12 14.91 -15.15
CA LEU A 251 -3.55 15.89 -14.23
C LEU A 251 -4.46 16.11 -13.01
N LYS A 252 -5.78 16.16 -13.20
CA LYS A 252 -6.77 16.22 -12.11
C LYS A 252 -6.64 15.03 -11.17
N ARG A 253 -6.54 13.80 -11.69
CA ARG A 253 -6.35 12.59 -10.88
C ARG A 253 -5.01 12.59 -10.15
N THR A 254 -3.95 13.05 -10.81
CA THR A 254 -2.62 13.23 -10.21
C THR A 254 -2.65 14.20 -9.03
N TRP A 255 -3.36 15.32 -9.15
CA TRP A 255 -3.57 16.27 -8.07
C TRP A 255 -4.41 15.70 -6.93
N ARG A 256 -5.56 15.09 -7.26
CA ARG A 256 -6.44 14.43 -6.28
C ARG A 256 -5.71 13.32 -5.52
N LYS A 257 -4.76 12.59 -6.13
CA LYS A 257 -3.89 11.62 -5.43
C LYS A 257 -3.14 12.27 -4.27
N LEU A 258 -2.60 13.47 -4.45
CA LEU A 258 -1.88 14.20 -3.39
C LEU A 258 -2.84 14.66 -2.28
N GLN A 259 -4.06 15.06 -2.64
CA GLN A 259 -5.10 15.44 -1.67
C GLN A 259 -5.61 14.24 -0.85
N PHE A 260 -5.84 13.09 -1.50
CA PHE A 260 -6.16 11.84 -0.82
C PHE A 260 -5.08 11.40 0.16
N ARG A 261 -3.81 11.71 -0.14
CA ARG A 261 -2.67 11.42 0.73
C ARG A 261 -2.47 12.46 1.84
N GLY A 262 -3.32 13.49 1.95
CA GLY A 262 -3.16 14.58 2.90
C GLY A 262 -1.84 15.32 2.73
N ILE A 263 -1.32 15.38 1.49
CA ILE A 263 -0.10 16.11 1.15
C ILE A 263 -0.47 17.51 0.63
N ILE A 264 -1.51 17.59 -0.18
CA ILE A 264 -2.12 18.85 -0.60
C ILE A 264 -3.48 18.98 0.10
N ALA A 265 -3.82 20.18 0.53
CA ALA A 265 -5.09 20.46 1.17
C ALA A 265 -6.25 20.35 0.16
N ASP A 266 -7.42 19.84 0.57
CA ASP A 266 -8.59 19.71 -0.31
C ASP A 266 -9.07 21.08 -0.85
N GLU A 267 -8.82 22.14 -0.09
CA GLU A 267 -9.18 23.53 -0.38
C GLU A 267 -8.31 24.17 -1.48
N ILE A 268 -7.17 23.56 -1.83
CA ILE A 268 -6.30 24.09 -2.87
C ILE A 268 -6.66 23.47 -4.22
N ASN A 269 -7.14 24.32 -5.12
CA ASN A 269 -7.47 23.95 -6.50
C ASN A 269 -6.20 23.71 -7.33
N LEU A 270 -6.33 22.86 -8.35
CA LEU A 270 -5.28 22.61 -9.34
C LEU A 270 -4.89 23.93 -10.03
N PRO A 271 -3.64 24.40 -9.91
CA PRO A 271 -3.22 25.71 -10.39
C PRO A 271 -2.72 25.65 -11.85
N PHE A 272 -3.38 24.89 -12.72
CA PHE A 272 -3.05 24.77 -14.13
C PHE A 272 -4.29 24.96 -15.00
N SER A 273 -4.15 25.73 -16.08
CA SER A 273 -5.15 25.74 -17.14
C SER A 273 -5.01 24.53 -18.06
N TYR A 274 -6.08 24.17 -18.77
CA TYR A 274 -6.09 23.01 -19.68
C TYR A 274 -5.03 23.10 -20.79
N LYS A 275 -4.72 24.32 -21.27
CA LYS A 275 -3.71 24.55 -22.33
C LYS A 275 -2.27 24.37 -21.84
N GLU A 276 -1.99 24.61 -20.55
CA GLU A 276 -0.64 24.48 -19.98
C GLU A 276 -0.28 23.02 -19.66
N ALA A 277 -1.28 22.16 -19.50
CA ALA A 277 -1.11 20.79 -19.02
C ALA A 277 -0.46 19.84 -20.02
N GLU A 278 -0.57 20.08 -21.33
CA GLU A 278 -0.13 19.14 -22.37
C GLU A 278 1.40 19.05 -22.46
N ASN A 279 2.09 20.18 -22.29
CA ASN A 279 3.55 20.30 -22.42
C ASN A 279 4.26 20.61 -21.09
N ILE A 280 3.58 20.44 -19.95
CA ILE A 280 4.18 20.71 -18.65
C ILE A 280 5.40 19.81 -18.40
N THR A 281 6.50 20.37 -17.91
CA THR A 281 7.69 19.59 -17.55
C THR A 281 7.57 19.00 -16.14
N GLU A 282 8.34 17.95 -15.85
CA GLU A 282 8.42 17.37 -14.49
C GLU A 282 8.84 18.44 -13.46
N GLU A 283 9.84 19.27 -13.80
CA GLU A 283 10.33 20.34 -12.93
C GLU A 283 9.24 21.38 -12.63
N LYS A 284 8.48 21.79 -13.64
CA LYS A 284 7.38 22.74 -13.47
C LYS A 284 6.27 22.14 -12.61
N LEU A 285 5.95 20.87 -12.82
CA LEU A 285 4.94 20.15 -12.04
C LEU A 285 5.37 20.02 -10.57
N LEU A 286 6.59 19.54 -10.33
CA LEU A 286 7.17 19.35 -9.01
C LEU A 286 7.26 20.66 -8.23
N SER A 287 7.80 21.72 -8.84
CA SER A 287 7.89 23.05 -8.21
C SER A 287 6.52 23.61 -7.83
N THR A 288 5.50 23.34 -8.65
CA THR A 288 4.11 23.73 -8.36
C THR A 288 3.52 22.92 -7.22
N PHE A 289 3.74 21.61 -7.20
CA PHE A 289 3.27 20.73 -6.13
C PHE A 289 3.93 21.06 -4.78
N ILE A 290 5.22 21.42 -4.79
CA ILE A 290 5.93 21.91 -3.59
C ILE A 290 5.30 23.20 -3.06
N LYS A 291 5.00 24.18 -3.94
CA LYS A 291 4.32 25.42 -3.54
C LYS A 291 2.95 25.13 -2.93
N ALA A 292 2.17 24.25 -3.55
CA ALA A 292 0.87 23.84 -3.05
C ALA A 292 0.95 23.14 -1.68
N ASN A 293 1.92 22.24 -1.49
CA ASN A 293 2.15 21.58 -0.20
C ASN A 293 2.56 22.59 0.90
N LYS A 294 3.37 23.61 0.59
CA LYS A 294 3.68 24.69 1.53
C LYS A 294 2.43 25.48 1.93
N GLN A 295 1.61 25.85 0.95
CA GLN A 295 0.33 26.52 1.20
C GLN A 295 -0.62 25.63 2.01
N SER A 296 -0.52 24.31 1.86
CA SER A 296 -1.37 23.33 2.54
C SER A 296 -1.14 23.28 4.06
N GLN A 297 0.01 23.76 4.56
CA GLN A 297 0.35 23.70 5.99
C GLN A 297 -0.57 24.55 6.88
N LYS A 298 -1.38 25.45 6.30
CA LYS A 298 -2.38 26.25 7.03
C LYS A 298 -3.71 25.53 7.25
N PHE A 299 -3.89 24.34 6.67
CA PHE A 299 -5.12 23.54 6.76
C PHE A 299 -4.93 22.28 7.60
N ASP A 300 -6.03 21.66 8.02
CA ASP A 300 -5.99 20.40 8.75
C ASP A 300 -5.84 19.19 7.81
N LEU A 301 -4.59 18.90 7.45
CA LEU A 301 -4.25 17.74 6.63
C LEU A 301 -4.47 16.39 7.33
N ARG A 302 -4.58 16.38 8.66
CA ARG A 302 -4.67 15.13 9.43
C ARG A 302 -6.05 14.49 9.30
N SER A 303 -7.11 15.29 9.22
CA SER A 303 -8.50 14.82 9.07
C SER A 303 -8.88 14.41 7.65
N GLN A 304 -8.13 14.85 6.62
CA GLN A 304 -8.43 14.52 5.22
C GLN A 304 -8.43 13.02 4.94
N LYS A 305 -7.41 12.27 5.40
CA LYS A 305 -7.32 10.83 5.13
C LYS A 305 -8.53 10.05 5.68
N PRO A 306 -8.92 10.21 6.96
CA PRO A 306 -10.16 9.63 7.48
C PRO A 306 -11.41 10.02 6.67
N LYS A 307 -11.55 11.30 6.29
CA LYS A 307 -12.69 11.78 5.49
C LYS A 307 -12.78 11.09 4.13
N HIS A 308 -11.67 11.02 3.41
CA HIS A 308 -11.60 10.36 2.10
C HIS A 308 -11.84 8.86 2.19
N LEU A 309 -11.36 8.22 3.27
CA LEU A 309 -11.61 6.82 3.55
C LEU A 309 -13.11 6.55 3.75
N MET A 310 -13.75 7.34 4.61
CA MET A 310 -15.19 7.25 4.85
C MET A 310 -15.99 7.45 3.56
N TYR A 311 -15.67 8.49 2.78
CA TYR A 311 -16.36 8.77 1.51
C TYR A 311 -16.20 7.64 0.49
N ALA A 312 -15.00 7.07 0.35
CA ALA A 312 -14.79 5.96 -0.56
C ALA A 312 -15.66 4.75 -0.17
N TYR A 313 -15.67 4.39 1.12
CA TYR A 313 -16.41 3.24 1.61
C TYR A 313 -17.92 3.46 1.72
N SER A 314 -18.41 4.70 1.81
CA SER A 314 -19.86 4.98 1.77
C SER A 314 -20.50 4.66 0.43
N THR A 315 -19.70 4.46 -0.63
CA THR A 315 -20.19 4.00 -1.95
C THR A 315 -20.46 2.50 -2.02
N ILE A 316 -20.15 1.75 -0.95
CA ILE A 316 -20.21 0.29 -0.91
C ILE A 316 -21.39 -0.14 -0.04
N SER A 317 -22.21 -1.08 -0.54
CA SER A 317 -23.32 -1.61 0.25
C SER A 317 -22.83 -2.39 1.47
N LEU A 318 -23.65 -2.44 2.53
CA LEU A 318 -23.34 -3.21 3.73
C LEU A 318 -23.02 -4.68 3.41
N GLN A 319 -23.81 -5.31 2.55
CA GLN A 319 -23.58 -6.70 2.12
C GLN A 319 -22.21 -6.89 1.45
N THR A 320 -21.78 -5.94 0.60
CA THR A 320 -20.46 -6.01 -0.04
C THR A 320 -19.33 -5.76 0.96
N LEU A 321 -19.54 -4.88 1.95
CA LEU A 321 -18.59 -4.68 3.05
C LEU A 321 -18.42 -5.92 3.93
N GLU A 322 -19.51 -6.63 4.24
CA GLU A 322 -19.46 -7.86 5.03
C GLU A 322 -18.66 -8.96 4.30
N LYS A 323 -18.90 -9.15 3.00
CA LYS A 323 -18.10 -10.05 2.17
C LYS A 323 -16.62 -9.63 2.10
N LEU A 324 -16.34 -8.32 2.06
CA LEU A 324 -14.97 -7.83 2.13
C LEU A 324 -14.32 -8.14 3.48
N VAL A 325 -15.07 -8.00 4.57
CA VAL A 325 -14.61 -8.36 5.91
C VAL A 325 -14.25 -9.83 6.00
N GLU A 326 -15.03 -10.73 5.40
CA GLU A 326 -14.72 -12.16 5.35
C GLU A 326 -13.37 -12.43 4.68
N VAL A 327 -13.09 -11.79 3.54
CA VAL A 327 -11.82 -11.94 2.81
C VAL A 327 -10.60 -11.56 3.67
N PHE A 328 -10.72 -10.52 4.49
CA PHE A 328 -9.63 -10.01 5.33
C PHE A 328 -9.78 -10.39 6.82
N MET A 329 -10.70 -11.29 7.17
CA MET A 329 -11.08 -11.60 8.56
C MET A 329 -9.87 -12.00 9.41
N ILE A 330 -9.00 -12.84 8.86
CA ILE A 330 -7.78 -13.28 9.54
C ILE A 330 -6.85 -12.10 9.82
N ASP A 331 -6.65 -11.19 8.85
CA ASP A 331 -5.82 -9.99 9.03
C ASP A 331 -6.36 -9.11 10.16
N PHE A 332 -7.68 -8.89 10.21
CA PHE A 332 -8.28 -8.09 11.27
C PHE A 332 -8.03 -8.70 12.65
N LYS A 333 -8.27 -10.01 12.79
CA LYS A 333 -8.10 -10.72 14.07
C LYS A 333 -6.65 -10.72 14.51
N ILE A 334 -5.74 -11.27 13.71
CA ILE A 334 -4.36 -11.52 14.16
C ILE A 334 -3.55 -10.24 14.34
N PHE A 335 -3.89 -9.16 13.64
CA PHE A 335 -3.21 -7.88 13.76
C PHE A 335 -3.95 -6.87 14.62
N ASP A 336 -5.04 -7.27 15.29
CA ASP A 336 -5.79 -6.41 16.21
C ASP A 336 -6.26 -5.11 15.54
N TYR A 337 -7.04 -5.26 14.48
CA TYR A 337 -7.74 -4.16 13.83
C TYR A 337 -9.24 -4.29 14.08
N ASN A 338 -9.91 -3.15 14.25
CA ASN A 338 -11.37 -3.13 14.34
C ASN A 338 -11.98 -3.67 13.04
N ILE A 339 -12.80 -4.72 13.16
CA ILE A 339 -13.49 -5.40 12.06
C ILE A 339 -14.63 -4.54 11.52
N TYR A 340 -15.37 -3.87 12.41
CA TYR A 340 -16.54 -3.04 12.11
C TYR A 340 -16.35 -1.60 12.62
N PRO A 341 -15.39 -0.84 12.04
CA PRO A 341 -15.21 0.56 12.41
C PRO A 341 -16.49 1.36 12.11
N ALA A 342 -17.02 2.02 13.14
CA ALA A 342 -18.24 2.82 13.08
C ALA A 342 -18.28 3.78 11.88
N PHE A 343 -17.18 4.50 11.62
CA PHE A 343 -17.09 5.46 10.52
C PHE A 343 -17.17 4.86 9.11
N ILE A 344 -17.05 3.53 8.94
CA ILE A 344 -17.29 2.84 7.66
C ILE A 344 -18.71 2.25 7.63
N PHE A 345 -19.17 1.66 8.73
CA PHE A 345 -20.39 0.84 8.76
C PHE A 345 -21.66 1.59 9.19
N GLN A 346 -21.57 2.78 9.79
CA GLN A 346 -22.76 3.54 10.24
C GLN A 346 -23.50 4.23 9.08
N ASN A 347 -22.79 4.62 8.01
CA ASN A 347 -23.36 5.41 6.90
C ASN A 347 -23.91 4.56 5.74
N THR A 348 -23.76 3.24 5.77
CA THR A 348 -24.21 2.36 4.67
C THR A 348 -25.70 2.04 4.71
N ASN A 349 -26.45 2.56 5.69
CA ASN A 349 -27.89 2.38 5.87
C ASN A 349 -28.77 3.52 5.30
N ILE A 350 -28.24 4.50 4.56
CA ILE A 350 -29.02 5.69 4.15
C ILE A 350 -29.58 5.60 2.71
N SER A 351 -29.48 4.46 2.01
CA SER A 351 -30.02 4.31 0.65
C SER A 351 -31.22 3.35 0.52
N THR A 352 -32.11 3.31 1.51
CA THR A 352 -33.49 2.81 1.34
C THR A 352 -34.43 3.57 2.26
N ARG A 353 -34.74 4.83 1.90
CA ARG A 353 -35.95 5.60 2.28
C ARG A 353 -35.78 7.05 1.82
N THR A 354 -36.18 7.32 0.59
CA THR A 354 -37.20 8.30 0.20
C THR A 354 -37.47 8.09 -1.28
#